data_AF-A0A9D0ZPR1-F1
#
_entry.id   AF-A0A9D0ZPR1-F1
#
_cell.length_a   1.000
_cell.length_b   1.000
_cell.length_c   1.000
_cell.angle_alpha   90.00
_cell.angle_beta   90.00
_cell.angle_gamma   90.00
#
_symmetry.space_group_name_H-M   'P 1'
#
loop_
_entity.id
_entity.type
_entity.pdbx_description
1 polymer ?
#
loop_
_entity_poly.entity_id
_entity_poly.type
_entity_poly.pdbx_seq_one_letter_code
_entity_poly.pdbx_strand_id
1 'polypeptide(L)'
;MMYFYRDKNDLECDAIVHLRDGRWGAIEIKLGSKDSIEAAAKNLLKFVSVVDTDEMNKPSFLMVLTATKYAYRRDDGVYVVPITCLRS
;
A
#
# COMPACT_ATOMS: atom_id res chain seq x y z
N MET A 1 -2.16 -14.18 -5.27
CA MET A 1 -2.74 -13.55 -6.46
C MET A 1 -2.61 -12.04 -6.30
N MET A 2 -2.29 -11.32 -7.37
CA MET A 2 -2.18 -9.86 -7.36
C MET A 2 -3.39 -9.28 -8.09
N TYR A 3 -4.06 -8.31 -7.48
CA TYR A 3 -5.24 -7.64 -8.04
C TYR A 3 -5.00 -6.13 -8.06
N PHE A 4 -5.44 -5.47 -9.13
CA PHE A 4 -5.57 -4.01 -9.18
C PHE A 4 -6.97 -3.67 -8.65
N TYR A 5 -7.07 -2.92 -7.56
CA TYR A 5 -8.35 -2.60 -6.93
C TYR A 5 -8.75 -1.15 -7.19
N ARG A 6 -9.88 -0.97 -7.88
CA ARG A 6 -10.44 0.33 -8.22
C ARG A 6 -11.93 0.35 -7.85
N ASP A 7 -12.29 1.10 -6.81
CA ASP A 7 -13.67 1.33 -6.39
C ASP A 7 -14.21 2.67 -6.92
N LYS A 8 -15.53 2.77 -7.08
CA LYS A 8 -16.28 3.93 -7.56
C LYS A 8 -16.33 5.10 -6.55
N ASN A 9 -15.76 4.93 -5.36
CA ASN A 9 -15.78 5.91 -4.27
C ASN A 9 -14.47 6.71 -4.10
N ASP A 10 -13.61 6.77 -5.13
CA ASP A 10 -12.28 7.44 -5.08
C ASP A 10 -11.31 6.86 -4.02
N LEU A 11 -11.66 5.74 -3.39
CA LEU A 11 -10.84 4.99 -2.43
C LEU A 11 -10.17 3.85 -3.19
N GLU A 12 -9.15 4.20 -3.98
CA GLU A 12 -8.39 3.28 -4.80
C GLU A 12 -7.08 2.86 -4.11
N CYS A 13 -6.57 1.68 -4.48
CA CYS A 13 -5.21 1.26 -4.16
C CYS A 13 -4.61 0.60 -5.40
N ASP A 14 -3.41 1.03 -5.79
CA ASP A 14 -2.78 0.58 -7.05
C ASP A 14 -2.60 -0.94 -7.12
N ALA A 15 -2.28 -1.61 -6.00
CA ALA A 15 -2.21 -3.07 -5.99
C ALA A 15 -2.53 -3.66 -4.62
N ILE A 16 -3.19 -4.82 -4.67
CA ILE A 16 -3.48 -5.67 -3.52
C ILE A 16 -2.83 -7.04 -3.75
N VAL A 17 -2.04 -7.49 -2.77
CA VAL A 17 -1.37 -8.79 -2.80
C VAL A 17 -2.06 -9.72 -1.81
N HIS A 18 -2.64 -10.82 -2.28
CA HIS A 18 -3.28 -11.84 -1.43
C HIS A 18 -2.52 -13.17 -1.49
N LEU A 19 -2.26 -13.75 -0.32
CA LEU A 19 -1.68 -15.07 -0.13
C LEU A 19 -2.77 -16.13 0.13
N ARG A 20 -2.44 -17.40 -0.11
CA ARG A 20 -3.39 -18.52 0.05
C ARG A 20 -3.80 -18.77 1.50
N ASP A 21 -3.01 -18.28 2.46
CA ASP A 21 -3.28 -18.39 3.89
C ASP A 21 -4.15 -17.23 4.43
N GLY A 22 -4.73 -16.41 3.54
CA GLY A 22 -5.61 -15.30 3.91
C GLY A 22 -4.88 -14.03 4.33
N ARG A 23 -3.54 -14.02 4.33
CA ARG A 23 -2.77 -12.78 4.51
C ARG A 23 -2.81 -11.94 3.24
N TRP A 24 -2.84 -10.63 3.43
CA TRP A 24 -2.79 -9.68 2.33
C TRP A 24 -2.06 -8.39 2.68
N GLY A 25 -1.79 -7.56 1.67
CA GLY A 25 -1.26 -6.22 1.84
C GLY A 25 -1.62 -5.32 0.67
N ALA A 26 -1.52 -4.02 0.90
CA ALA A 26 -1.89 -2.97 -0.06
C ALA A 26 -0.65 -2.15 -0.46
N ILE A 27 -0.58 -1.77 -1.73
CA ILE A 27 0.56 -1.05 -2.33
C ILE A 27 0.05 0.13 -3.16
N GLU A 28 0.57 1.32 -2.87
CA GLU A 28 0.45 2.51 -3.72
C GLU A 28 1.78 2.76 -4.43
N ILE A 29 1.74 3.13 -5.70
CA ILE A 29 2.91 3.39 -6.53
C ILE A 29 2.99 4.89 -6.82
N LYS A 30 4.05 5.56 -6.33
CA LYS A 30 4.27 7.00 -6.56
C LYS A 30 5.70 7.30 -6.99
N LEU A 31 5.85 7.85 -8.19
CA LEU A 31 7.14 8.31 -8.73
C LEU A 31 7.55 9.71 -8.23
N GLY A 32 6.70 10.36 -7.44
CA GLY A 32 6.81 11.78 -7.09
C GLY A 32 7.59 12.11 -5.81
N SER A 33 7.41 13.35 -5.37
CA SER A 33 8.08 13.97 -4.21
C SER A 33 7.63 13.37 -2.86
N LYS A 34 8.26 13.85 -1.77
CA LYS A 34 7.84 13.52 -0.39
C LYS A 34 6.35 13.73 -0.15
N ASP A 35 5.77 14.81 -0.68
CA ASP A 35 4.34 15.10 -0.51
C ASP A 35 3.45 14.04 -1.16
N SER A 36 3.88 13.47 -2.29
CA SER A 36 3.16 12.37 -2.94
C SER A 36 3.22 11.07 -2.13
N ILE A 37 4.32 10.83 -1.42
CA ILE A 37 4.47 9.70 -0.49
C ILE A 37 3.58 9.90 0.74
N GLU A 38 3.53 11.11 1.30
CA GLU A 38 2.63 11.44 2.41
C GLU A 38 1.16 11.24 2.03
N ALA A 39 0.75 11.74 0.86
CA ALA A 39 -0.62 11.58 0.37
C ALA A 39 -0.98 10.10 0.15
N ALA A 40 -0.07 9.32 -0.44
CA ALA A 40 -0.28 7.89 -0.66
C ALA A 40 -0.36 7.09 0.65
N ALA A 41 0.48 7.38 1.63
CA ALA A 41 0.41 6.74 2.95
C ALA A 41 -0.93 7.04 3.63
N LYS A 42 -1.39 8.29 3.59
CA LYS A 42 -2.71 8.67 4.11
C LYS A 42 -3.86 7.97 3.36
N ASN A 43 -3.73 7.81 2.04
CA ASN A 43 -4.71 7.09 1.24
C ASN A 43 -4.81 5.62 1.67
N LEU A 44 -3.66 4.93 1.82
CA LEU A 44 -3.62 3.53 2.29
C LEU A 44 -4.25 3.37 3.68
N LEU A 45 -3.97 4.28 4.62
CA LEU A 45 -4.57 4.25 5.95
C LEU A 45 -6.08 4.45 5.91
N LYS A 46 -6.55 5.40 5.08
CA LYS A 46 -7.98 5.64 4.86
C LYS A 46 -8.65 4.42 4.23
N PHE A 47 -8.01 3.81 3.23
CA PHE A 47 -8.48 2.58 2.59
C PHE A 47 -8.66 1.46 3.61
N VAL A 48 -7.65 1.16 4.43
CA VAL A 48 -7.75 0.11 5.45
C VAL A 48 -8.80 0.43 6.52
N SER A 49 -9.05 1.71 6.82
CA SER A 49 -10.08 2.10 7.79
C SER A 49 -11.51 1.80 7.34
N VAL A 50 -11.75 1.63 6.04
CA VAL A 50 -13.07 1.31 5.46
C VAL A 50 -13.19 -0.13 4.97
N VAL A 51 -12.10 -0.89 4.97
CA VAL A 51 -12.12 -2.33 4.69
C VAL A 51 -12.77 -3.04 5.86
N ASP A 52 -13.76 -3.89 5.56
CA ASP A 52 -14.38 -4.75 6.57
C ASP A 52 -13.35 -5.79 7.06
N THR A 53 -12.86 -5.58 8.28
CA THR A 53 -11.83 -6.47 8.84
C THR A 53 -12.38 -7.77 9.44
N ASP A 54 -13.70 -7.92 9.51
CA ASP A 54 -14.36 -9.13 9.99
C ASP A 54 -14.47 -10.16 8.86
N GLU A 55 -14.66 -9.68 7.62
CA GLU A 55 -14.57 -10.51 6.41
C GLU A 55 -13.12 -10.65 5.89
N MET A 56 -12.31 -9.60 6.01
CA MET A 56 -10.91 -9.58 5.56
C MET A 56 -9.98 -9.43 6.75
N ASN A 57 -9.03 -10.36 6.96
CA ASN A 57 -8.01 -10.19 8.01
C ASN A 57 -7.35 -8.80 7.97
N LYS A 58 -6.76 -8.32 9.07
CA LYS A 58 -5.96 -7.09 9.02
C LYS A 58 -4.81 -7.22 8.00
N PRO A 59 -4.50 -6.15 7.24
CA PRO A 59 -3.41 -6.21 6.27
C PRO A 59 -2.08 -6.50 7.00
N SER A 60 -1.31 -7.42 6.44
CA SER A 60 0.02 -7.78 6.93
C SER A 60 1.05 -6.67 6.69
N PHE A 61 0.84 -5.84 5.67
CA PHE A 61 1.65 -4.66 5.40
C PHE A 61 0.90 -3.64 4.54
N LEU A 62 1.36 -2.39 4.62
CA LEU A 62 1.00 -1.30 3.72
C LEU A 62 2.29 -0.71 3.15
N MET A 63 2.33 -0.45 1.84
CA MET A 63 3.55 0.00 1.18
C MET A 63 3.27 1.12 0.18
N VAL A 64 4.11 2.16 0.22
CA VAL A 64 4.29 3.09 -0.90
C VAL A 64 5.54 2.66 -1.66
N LEU A 65 5.36 2.10 -2.85
CA LEU A 65 6.44 1.82 -3.80
C LEU A 65 6.79 3.13 -4.52
N THR A 66 8.06 3.53 -4.47
CA THR A 66 8.47 4.87 -4.93
C THR A 66 9.73 4.87 -5.79
N ALA A 67 9.94 5.94 -6.56
CA ALA A 67 11.19 6.18 -7.29
C ALA A 67 12.25 6.94 -6.45
N THR A 68 11.98 7.23 -5.17
CA THR A 68 12.98 7.84 -4.26
C THR A 68 14.07 6.85 -3.86
N LYS A 69 15.08 7.29 -3.10
CA LYS A 69 16.31 6.54 -2.84
C LYS A 69 16.31 5.69 -1.57
N TYR A 70 15.42 5.96 -0.61
CA TYR A 70 15.54 5.41 0.74
C TYR A 70 14.33 4.55 1.08
N ALA A 71 14.62 3.34 1.57
CA ALA A 71 13.63 2.48 2.19
C ALA A 71 13.54 2.81 3.68
N TYR A 72 12.33 3.02 4.20
CA TYR A 72 12.09 3.25 5.62
C TYR A 72 10.65 2.88 5.99
N ARG A 73 10.43 2.68 7.29
CA ARG A 73 9.08 2.55 7.85
C ARG A 73 8.71 3.86 8.52
N ARG A 74 7.53 4.37 8.20
CA ARG A 74 6.94 5.56 8.84
C ARG A 74 6.40 5.19 10.23
N ASP A 75 6.19 6.20 11.06
CA ASP A 75 5.65 6.02 12.42
C ASP A 75 4.22 5.45 12.40
N ASP A 76 3.46 5.71 11.34
CA ASP A 76 2.12 5.14 11.08
C ASP A 76 2.15 3.68 10.59
N GLY A 77 3.34 3.09 10.50
CA GLY A 77 3.54 1.69 10.16
C GLY A 77 3.61 1.38 8.66
N VAL A 78 3.38 2.36 7.78
CA VAL A 78 3.47 2.22 6.32
C VAL A 78 4.93 2.16 5.88
N TYR A 79 5.25 1.20 5.00
CA TYR A 79 6.57 1.05 4.40
C TYR A 79 6.71 1.97 3.19
N VAL A 80 7.82 2.71 3.10
CA VAL A 80 8.22 3.42 1.89
C VAL A 80 9.38 2.64 1.29
N VAL A 81 9.20 2.14 0.07
CA VAL A 81 10.16 1.23 -0.57
C VAL A 81 10.51 1.71 -1.98
N PRO A 82 11.79 2.04 -2.26
CA PRO A 82 12.25 2.30 -3.61
C PRO A 82 12.03 1.12 -4.56
N ILE A 83 11.67 1.40 -5.81
CA ILE A 83 11.58 0.39 -6.87
C ILE A 83 12.92 -0.35 -7.06
N THR A 84 14.04 0.30 -6.75
CA THR A 84 15.39 -0.28 -6.79
C THR A 84 15.61 -1.38 -5.73
N CYS A 85 14.70 -1.55 -4.76
CA CYS A 85 14.75 -2.64 -3.80
C CYS A 85 14.12 -3.93 -4.33
N LEU A 86 13.41 -3.89 -5.47
CA LEU A 86 12.87 -5.07 -6.11
C LEU A 86 13.96 -5.76 -6.95
N ARG A 87 14.21 -7.05 -6.70
CA ARG A 87 15.08 -7.89 -7.52
C ARG A 87 14.24 -8.72 -8.50
N SER A 88 14.72 -8.82 -9.74
CA SER A 88 14.25 -9.74 -10.78
C SER A 88 14.82 -11.14 -10.59
#